data_AF-A0A1R1C047-F1
#
_entry.id   AF-A0A1R1C047-F1
#
_cell.length_a   1.000
_cell.length_b   1.000
_cell.length_c   1.000
_cell.angle_alpha   90.00
_cell.angle_beta   90.00
_cell.angle_gamma   90.00
#
_symmetry.space_group_name_H-M   'P 1'
#
loop_
_entity.id
_entity.type
_entity.pdbx_description
1 polymer ?
#
loop_
_entity_poly.entity_id
_entity_poly.type
_entity_poly.pdbx_seq_one_letter_code
_entity_poly.pdbx_strand_id
1 'polypeptide(L)' 'MEEMVMINPDFLFILSHTTNDEAKEMIENNFKSNPAWSSLSAISNDQMYFLPKDKFVLWLLVLMLPNPINIWQT' A
#
# COMPACT_ATOMS: atom_id res chain seq x y z
N MET A 1 -0.60 0.99 -13.91
CA MET A 1 -0.22 -0.44 -13.98
C MET A 1 0.89 -0.67 -14.99
N GLU A 2 0.75 -0.18 -16.23
CA GLU A 2 1.74 -0.35 -17.31
C GLU A 2 3.16 0.07 -16.91
N GLU A 3 3.33 1.23 -16.29
CA GLU A 3 4.65 1.67 -15.76
C GLU A 3 5.21 0.75 -14.67
N MET A 4 4.36 0.20 -13.81
CA MET A 4 4.78 -0.70 -12.73
C MET A 4 5.29 -2.04 -13.26
N VAL A 5 4.72 -2.51 -14.37
CA VAL A 5 5.22 -3.70 -15.09
C VAL A 5 6.56 -3.42 -15.75
N MET A 6 6.75 -2.22 -16.33
CA MET A 6 8.03 -1.84 -16.93
C MET A 6 9.14 -1.68 -15.88
N ILE A 7 8.82 -1.11 -14.72
CA ILE A 7 9.76 -0.96 -13.61
C ILE A 7 10.07 -2.31 -12.96
N ASN A 8 9.07 -3.19 -12.87
CA ASN A 8 9.13 -4.51 -12.24
C ASN A 8 9.83 -4.47 -10.87
N PRO A 9 9.19 -3.87 -9.84
CA PRO A 9 9.82 -3.68 -8.54
C PRO A 9 10.15 -5.02 -7.87
N ASP A 10 11.24 -5.03 -7.09
CA ASP A 10 11.64 -6.18 -6.27
C ASP A 10 10.72 -6.38 -5.05
N PHE A 11 10.12 -5.30 -4.55
CA PHE A 11 9.30 -5.29 -3.34
C PHE A 11 8.01 -4.51 -3.54
N LEU A 12 6.90 -5.03 -3.00
CA LEU A 12 5.61 -4.34 -2.94
C LEU A 12 5.21 -4.11 -1.48
N PHE A 13 4.98 -2.84 -1.14
CA PHE A 13 4.47 -2.45 0.17
C PHE A 13 3.01 -1.98 0.05
N ILE A 14 2.12 -2.64 0.77
CA ILE A 14 0.69 -2.35 0.76
C ILE A 14 0.32 -1.65 2.05
N LEU A 15 -0.23 -0.45 1.91
CA LEU A 15 -0.84 0.27 3.01
C LEU A 15 -2.35 0.25 2.81
N SER A 16 -3.08 -0.23 3.80
CA SER A 16 -4.54 -0.15 3.83
C SER A 16 -5.01 0.57 5.08
N HIS A 17 -6.08 1.35 4.94
CA HIS A 17 -6.83 1.94 6.05
C HIS A 17 -7.80 0.94 6.69
N THR A 18 -8.07 -0.19 6.02
CA THR A 18 -9.00 -1.24 6.43
C THR A 18 -8.33 -2.26 7.35
N THR A 19 -9.04 -3.32 7.74
CA THR A 19 -8.40 -4.47 8.39
C THR A 19 -7.47 -5.21 7.41
N ASN A 20 -6.52 -5.98 7.95
CA ASN A 20 -5.59 -6.77 7.12
C ASN A 20 -6.32 -7.78 6.23
N ASP A 21 -7.41 -8.38 6.71
CA ASP A 21 -8.19 -9.37 5.98
C ASP A 21 -8.91 -8.74 4.77
N GLU A 22 -9.57 -7.60 4.98
CA GLU A 22 -10.20 -6.84 3.89
C GLU A 22 -9.18 -6.33 2.87
N ALA A 23 -7.99 -5.91 3.35
CA ALA A 23 -6.91 -5.47 2.48
C ALA A 23 -6.40 -6.61 1.59
N LYS A 24 -6.29 -7.82 2.16
CA LYS A 24 -5.88 -9.02 1.42
C LYS A 24 -6.91 -9.39 0.37
N GLU A 25 -8.20 -9.40 0.73
CA GLU A 25 -9.28 -9.69 -0.22
C GLU A 25 -9.30 -8.68 -1.39
N MET A 26 -9.10 -7.40 -1.10
CA MET A 26 -9.01 -6.35 -2.13
C MET A 26 -7.84 -6.60 -3.09
N ILE A 27 -6.67 -6.98 -2.57
CA ILE A 27 -5.48 -7.31 -3.38
C ILE A 27 -5.77 -8.54 -4.26
N GLU A 28 -6.34 -9.60 -3.69
CA GLU A 28 -6.69 -10.82 -4.44
C GLU A 28 -7.69 -10.52 -5.56
N ASN A 29 -8.70 -9.69 -5.29
CA ASN A 29 -9.66 -9.26 -6.31
C ASN A 29 -9.01 -8.41 -7.40
N ASN A 30 -8.04 -7.57 -7.06
CA ASN A 30 -7.25 -6.81 -8.03
C ASN A 30 -6.34 -7.71 -8.89
N PHE A 31 -5.78 -8.78 -8.33
CA PHE A 31 -4.99 -9.75 -9.10
C PHE A 31 -5.88 -10.53 -10.08
N LYS A 32 -7.11 -10.87 -9.67
CA LYS A 32 -8.09 -11.52 -10.55
C LYS A 32 -8.58 -10.60 -11.67
N SER A 33 -8.78 -9.31 -11.38
CA SER A 33 -9.31 -8.36 -12.35
C SER A 33 -8.26 -7.85 -13.35
N ASN A 34 -6.97 -7.87 -12.98
CA ASN A 34 -5.88 -7.42 -13.84
C ASN A 34 -4.69 -8.39 -13.84
N PRO A 35 -4.52 -9.18 -14.91
CA PRO A 35 -3.41 -10.14 -15.05
C PRO A 35 -2.01 -9.52 -15.02
N ALA A 36 -1.87 -8.21 -15.23
CA ALA A 36 -0.57 -7.54 -15.17
C ALA A 36 0.07 -7.58 -13.77
N TRP A 37 -0.71 -7.86 -12.71
CA TRP A 37 -0.14 -8.04 -11.38
C TRP A 37 0.71 -9.31 -11.32
N SER A 38 0.20 -10.43 -11.81
CA SER A 38 0.89 -11.72 -11.73
C SER A 38 2.19 -11.77 -12.54
N SER A 39 2.43 -10.83 -13.45
CA SER A 39 3.70 -10.72 -14.18
C SER A 39 4.84 -10.08 -13.37
N LEU A 40 4.56 -9.52 -12.19
CA LEU A 40 5.57 -8.86 -11.37
C LEU A 40 6.40 -9.86 -10.57
N SER A 41 7.72 -9.69 -10.59
CA SER A 41 8.65 -10.55 -9.86
C SER A 41 8.44 -10.50 -8.34
N ALA A 42 8.04 -9.35 -7.79
CA ALA A 42 7.72 -9.25 -6.36
C ALA A 42 6.62 -10.23 -5.91
N ILE A 43 5.64 -10.54 -6.78
CA ILE A 43 4.55 -11.45 -6.43
C ILE A 43 5.03 -12.90 -6.50
N SER A 44 5.74 -13.28 -7.57
CA SER A 44 6.26 -14.64 -7.70
C SER A 44 7.28 -15.00 -6.63
N ASN A 45 8.00 -14.00 -6.11
CA ASN A 45 9.04 -14.17 -5.10
C ASN A 45 8.53 -13.95 -3.66
N ASP A 46 7.22 -13.81 -3.45
CA ASP A 46 6.59 -13.58 -2.14
C ASP A 46 7.15 -12.34 -1.40
N GLN A 47 7.50 -11.29 -2.15
CA GLN A 47 8.07 -10.03 -1.65
C GLN A 47 6.97 -8.94 -1.50
N MET A 48 5.83 -9.34 -0.95
CA MET A 48 4.68 -8.46 -0.74
C MET A 48 4.42 -8.29 0.76
N TYR A 49 4.45 -7.04 1.24
CA TYR A 49 4.40 -6.73 2.66
C TYR A 49 3.26 -5.78 2.97
N PHE A 50 2.39 -6.19 3.88
CA PHE A 50 1.38 -5.31 4.46
C PHE A 50 2.01 -4.48 5.57
N LEU A 51 1.96 -3.16 5.41
CA LEU A 51 2.51 -2.25 6.40
C LEU A 51 1.54 -2.11 7.59
N PRO A 52 2.04 -2.17 8.83
CA PRO A 52 1.21 -1.96 10.03
C PRO A 52 0.58 -0.57 10.03
N LYS A 53 -0.76 -0.51 9.97
CA LYS A 53 -1.50 0.77 9.92
C LYS A 53 -1.17 1.70 11.08
N ASP A 54 -0.93 1.16 12.26
CA ASP A 54 -0.66 1.94 13.48
C ASP A 54 0.67 2.72 13.44
N LYS A 55 1.56 2.40 12.49
CA LYS A 55 2.84 3.11 12.31
C LYS A 55 2.87 3.99 11.07
N PHE A 56 2.10 3.64 10.05
CA PHE A 56 2.21 4.23 8.71
C PHE A 56 0.95 4.98 8.25
N VAL A 57 -0.21 4.76 8.85
CA VAL A 57 -1.46 5.49 8.52
C VAL A 57 -1.63 6.77 9.34
N LEU A 58 -1.11 6.79 10.57
CA LEU A 58 -1.29 7.89 11.54
C LEU A 58 -0.80 9.26 11.02
N TRP A 59 0.24 9.28 10.18
CA TRP A 59 0.77 10.51 9.60
C TRP A 59 -0.16 11.16 8.56
N LEU A 60 -1.02 10.38 7.90
CA LEU A 60 -1.91 10.89 6.85
C LEU A 60 -3.10 11.67 7.45
N LEU A 61 -3.59 11.27 8.63
CA LEU A 61 -4.69 11.94 9.31
C LEU A 61 -4.34 13.37 9.74
N VAL A 62 -3.07 13.63 10.10
CA VAL A 62 -2.60 14.96 10.51
C VAL A 62 -2.66 15.98 9.36
N LEU A 63 -2.44 15.54 8.13
CA LEU A 63 -2.52 16.39 6.93
C LEU A 63 -3.96 16.66 6.47
N MET A 64 -4.91 15.82 6.90
CA MET A 64 -6.34 16.00 6.60
C MET A 64 -7.07 16.83 7.65
N LEU A 65 -6.40 17.21 8.75
CA LEU A 65 -6.96 18.17 9.70
C LEU A 65 -7.01 19.56 9.03
N PRO A 66 -8.15 20.28 9.12
CA PRO A 66 -8.30 21.60 8.50
C PRO A 66 -7.36 22.66 9.09
N ASN A 67 -6.59 22.33 10.13
CA ASN A 67 -5.60 23.20 10.73
C ASN A 67 -4.45 22.35 11.32
N PRO A 68 -3.35 22.09 10.59
CA PRO A 68 -2.24 21.34 11.13
C PRO A 68 -1.60 22.15 12.26
N ILE A 69 -1.80 21.70 13.50
CA ILE A 69 -1.14 22.25 14.68
C ILE A 69 0.37 22.08 14.44
N ASN A 70 1.06 23.19 14.27
CA ASN A 70 2.50 23.20 14.03
C ASN A 70 3.21 22.86 15.34
N ILE A 71 3.38 21.57 15.62
CA ILE A 71 4.03 21.03 16.82
C ILE A 71 5.55 21.31 16.89
N TRP A 72 6.07 22.10 15.95
CA TRP A 72 7.46 22.59 15.94
C TRP A 72 7.59 24.03 16.46
N GLN A 73 6.54 24.61 17.02
CA GLN A 73 6.56 25.94 17.65
C GLN A 73 6.14 25.88 19.12
N THR A 74 6.91 25.18 19.97
CA THR A 74 7.17 25.51 21.39
C THR A 74 8.22 24.57 21.95
#